data_AF-A0A938KLQ4-F1
#
_entry.id   AF-A0A938KLQ4-F1
#
_cell.length_a   1.000
_cell.length_b   1.000
_cell.length_c   1.000
_cell.angle_alpha   90.00
_cell.angle_beta   90.00
_cell.angle_gamma   90.00
#
_symmetry.space_group_name_H-M   'P 1'
#
loop_
_entity.id
_entity.type
_entity.pdbx_description
1 polymer ?
#
loop_
_entity_poly.entity_id
_entity_poly.type
_entity_poly.pdbx_seq_one_letter_code
_entity_poly.pdbx_strand_id
1 'polypeptide(L)'
;PYARHCKITFDRPNFNTTKDRRDLLYYQINYRTYAAGTPVESFTRAALEQARPLLAEIQELLGHPGRAVPADLKAAEAGRRLAPGETALVRLTGPAAIRRLVVQLQAENPELATRQTVLSAKFDGEAAVWCPVGDFFGSGVGVNPFKDWWREVTGEGRFASYWVMPFRREAELELRNAGQQPVTVALRAESGAWRWDERSMYFRTNWRQEGPLNARTKFDWNYLTAQGEGVYMGDTLALVNPVVRWWGEGDEKVYVDGEAFPSHFGTGTEDYYGYAWCTPNFFEAPFHAQPRAQGPNNFGHVTNTRVRLLDGIPFRRSLRFDMEVWHSRPCDLPYAVATYWYARPGAGAEPRPREESLRVFNFPLPAPETPAAAARKVAGALEGEALKIESITGGNTVVQTLATLKWSGGKQLWWRDAKPGDTLTVLFSVEKAGRYALQGEFTKARDYGIAQVAVDGASAGAPIDFYSASLGQETYDLGTFELAAGAHRLTITITGANAQALRRHMVGLDYLKLTPAER
;
A
#
# COMPACT_ATOMS: atom_id res chain seq x y z
N PRO A 1 23.62 -5.27 -12.77
CA PRO A 1 24.78 -6.10 -12.34
C PRO A 1 26.10 -5.38 -12.64
N TYR A 2 27.17 -5.69 -11.89
CA TYR A 2 28.49 -5.06 -12.06
C TYR A 2 29.59 -6.11 -11.89
N ALA A 3 30.55 -6.15 -12.82
CA ALA A 3 31.58 -7.19 -12.82
C ALA A 3 32.77 -6.92 -11.88
N ARG A 4 32.99 -5.65 -11.48
CA ARG A 4 34.12 -5.25 -10.62
C ARG A 4 33.67 -4.52 -9.35
N HIS A 5 33.02 -3.38 -9.49
CA HIS A 5 32.47 -2.60 -8.39
C HIS A 5 31.32 -1.71 -8.87
N CYS A 6 30.47 -1.28 -7.94
CA CYS A 6 29.47 -0.23 -8.15
C CYS A 6 29.70 0.85 -7.09
N LYS A 7 29.92 2.09 -7.51
CA LYS A 7 29.97 3.24 -6.62
C LYS A 7 28.71 4.05 -6.84
N ILE A 8 27.89 4.19 -5.79
CA ILE A 8 26.72 5.05 -5.78
C ILE A 8 27.14 6.35 -5.11
N THR A 9 27.00 7.46 -5.82
CA THR A 9 27.35 8.80 -5.32
C THR A 9 26.11 9.68 -5.30
N PHE A 10 26.04 10.55 -4.29
CA PHE A 10 25.03 11.58 -4.17
C PHE A 10 25.73 12.93 -4.02
N ASP A 11 25.34 13.90 -4.84
CA ASP A 11 26.03 15.17 -5.05
C ASP A 11 25.23 16.41 -4.60
N ARG A 12 24.16 16.20 -3.80
CA ARG A 12 23.41 17.31 -3.19
C ARG A 12 23.99 17.71 -1.82
N PRO A 13 23.67 18.92 -1.33
CA PRO A 13 24.07 19.33 0.01
C PRO A 13 23.62 18.32 1.08
N ASN A 14 24.40 18.19 2.14
CA ASN A 14 24.08 17.30 3.24
C ASN A 14 23.07 18.00 4.17
N PHE A 15 21.88 17.40 4.35
CA PHE A 15 20.88 17.89 5.32
C PHE A 15 21.46 18.17 6.71
N ASN A 16 22.39 17.34 7.18
CA ASN A 16 22.99 17.54 8.51
C ASN A 16 23.78 18.85 8.60
N THR A 17 24.23 19.39 7.47
CA THR A 17 24.91 20.68 7.34
C THR A 17 23.93 21.81 7.06
N THR A 18 23.04 21.65 6.08
CA THR A 18 22.17 22.75 5.63
C THR A 18 20.95 22.96 6.52
N LYS A 19 20.51 21.91 7.23
CA LYS A 19 19.22 21.83 7.94
C LYS A 19 18.01 22.12 7.04
N ASP A 20 18.20 22.10 5.73
CA ASP A 20 17.13 22.28 4.77
C ASP A 20 16.51 20.93 4.43
N ARG A 21 15.23 20.74 4.76
CA ARG A 21 14.51 19.48 4.47
C ARG A 21 14.54 19.08 2.99
N ARG A 22 14.81 19.99 2.05
CA ARG A 22 14.99 19.68 0.62
C ARG A 22 16.23 18.83 0.35
N ASP A 23 17.18 18.83 1.28
CA ASP A 23 18.43 18.08 1.23
C ASP A 23 18.34 16.73 1.97
N LEU A 24 17.17 16.39 2.53
CA LEU A 24 16.94 15.05 3.08
C LEU A 24 16.95 14.02 1.95
N LEU A 25 17.72 12.95 2.14
CA LEU A 25 17.75 11.80 1.25
C LEU A 25 17.42 10.55 2.06
N TYR A 26 16.39 9.84 1.62
CA TYR A 26 16.06 8.50 2.07
C TYR A 26 16.43 7.52 0.97
N TYR A 27 17.12 6.44 1.31
CA TYR A 27 17.52 5.42 0.34
C TYR A 27 17.63 4.05 1.03
N GLN A 28 17.30 3.00 0.29
CA GLN A 28 17.60 1.62 0.65
C GLN A 28 18.34 1.00 -0.53
N ILE A 29 19.53 0.42 -0.29
CA ILE A 29 20.33 -0.23 -1.33
C ILE A 29 20.50 -1.69 -0.93
N ASN A 30 19.81 -2.57 -1.65
CA ASN A 30 19.99 -4.00 -1.55
C ASN A 30 20.91 -4.48 -2.69
N TYR A 31 21.80 -5.42 -2.39
CA TYR A 31 22.67 -6.03 -3.39
C TYR A 31 22.82 -7.52 -3.12
N ARG A 32 23.20 -8.25 -4.17
CA ARG A 32 23.53 -9.67 -4.08
C ARG A 32 24.94 -9.87 -4.62
N THR A 33 25.78 -10.52 -3.82
CA THR A 33 27.10 -10.95 -4.25
C THR A 33 26.98 -12.27 -5.01
N TYR A 34 27.56 -12.32 -6.20
CA TYR A 34 27.67 -13.56 -6.98
C TYR A 34 28.93 -14.33 -6.57
N ALA A 35 28.93 -15.65 -6.77
CA ALA A 35 30.12 -16.46 -6.57
C ALA A 35 31.27 -15.97 -7.47
N ALA A 36 32.51 -16.08 -7.00
CA ALA A 36 33.68 -15.72 -7.79
C ALA A 36 33.67 -16.45 -9.14
N GLY A 37 33.99 -15.73 -10.23
CA GLY A 37 33.98 -16.26 -11.60
C GLY A 37 32.61 -16.30 -12.28
N THR A 38 31.53 -15.87 -11.62
CA THR A 38 30.21 -15.76 -12.28
C THR A 38 30.31 -14.76 -13.43
N PRO A 39 29.97 -15.15 -14.68
CA PRO A 39 29.95 -14.23 -15.80
C PRO A 39 28.79 -13.24 -15.60
N VAL A 40 29.12 -11.96 -15.59
CA VAL A 40 28.15 -10.88 -15.39
C VAL A 40 28.36 -9.83 -16.46
N GLU A 41 27.30 -9.52 -17.21
CA GLU A 41 27.26 -8.35 -18.07
C GLU A 41 26.96 -7.10 -17.22
N SER A 42 27.82 -6.09 -17.34
CA SER A 42 27.62 -4.84 -16.61
C SER A 42 26.53 -4.01 -17.28
N PHE A 43 25.67 -3.40 -16.46
CA PHE A 43 24.59 -2.55 -16.96
C PHE A 43 25.14 -1.39 -17.81
N THR A 44 24.51 -1.13 -18.96
CA THR A 44 24.77 0.06 -19.79
C THR A 44 23.44 0.71 -20.20
N ARG A 45 23.48 2.03 -20.46
CA ARG A 45 22.30 2.72 -21.02
C ARG A 45 21.91 2.17 -22.40
N ALA A 46 22.89 1.82 -23.23
CA ALA A 46 22.63 1.23 -24.55
C ALA A 46 21.87 -0.10 -24.45
N ALA A 47 22.25 -0.98 -23.51
CA ALA A 47 21.53 -2.22 -23.25
C ALA A 47 20.09 -1.96 -22.79
N LEU A 48 19.88 -0.94 -21.95
CA LEU A 48 18.52 -0.52 -21.55
C LEU A 48 17.68 -0.04 -22.73
N GLU A 49 18.26 0.79 -23.61
CA GLU A 49 17.58 1.27 -24.83
C GLU A 49 17.21 0.11 -25.76
N GLN A 50 18.13 -0.84 -25.96
CA GLN A 50 17.89 -2.03 -26.79
C GLN A 50 16.80 -2.94 -26.19
N ALA A 51 16.71 -3.02 -24.85
CA ALA A 51 15.72 -3.83 -24.16
C ALA A 51 14.32 -3.18 -24.09
N ARG A 52 14.12 -1.94 -24.56
CA ARG A 52 12.83 -1.23 -24.45
C ARG A 52 11.61 -2.01 -24.94
N PRO A 53 11.64 -2.68 -26.12
CA PRO A 53 10.48 -3.45 -26.56
C PRO A 53 10.15 -4.61 -25.62
N LEU A 54 11.18 -5.34 -25.16
CA LEU A 54 11.02 -6.43 -24.20
C LEU A 54 10.53 -5.92 -22.84
N LEU A 55 10.99 -4.76 -22.39
CA LEU A 55 10.51 -4.13 -21.15
C LEU A 55 9.03 -3.78 -21.24
N ALA A 56 8.56 -3.26 -22.38
CA ALA A 56 7.15 -2.95 -22.58
C ALA A 56 6.29 -4.23 -22.57
N GLU A 57 6.76 -5.30 -23.22
CA GLU A 57 6.10 -6.61 -23.21
C GLU A 57 6.01 -7.18 -21.78
N ILE A 58 7.12 -7.17 -21.04
CA ILE A 58 7.16 -7.67 -19.66
C ILE A 58 6.28 -6.82 -18.75
N GLN A 59 6.27 -5.49 -18.89
CA GLN A 59 5.40 -4.62 -18.09
C GLN A 59 3.92 -4.94 -18.30
N GLU A 60 3.50 -5.14 -19.54
CA GLU A 60 2.14 -5.58 -19.87
C GLU A 60 1.86 -6.96 -19.26
N LEU A 61 2.76 -7.92 -19.45
CA LEU A 61 2.59 -9.27 -18.90
C LEU A 61 2.44 -9.27 -17.38
N LEU A 62 3.28 -8.50 -16.67
CA LEU A 62 3.25 -8.38 -15.20
C LEU A 62 1.91 -7.81 -14.68
N GLY A 63 1.17 -7.06 -15.49
CA GLY A 63 -0.17 -6.56 -15.15
C GLY A 63 -1.29 -7.61 -15.29
N HIS A 64 -1.00 -8.78 -15.87
CA HIS A 64 -1.95 -9.85 -16.18
C HIS A 64 -1.40 -11.23 -15.77
N PRO A 65 -1.30 -11.52 -14.47
CA PRO A 65 -0.60 -12.71 -13.96
C PRO A 65 -1.09 -14.04 -14.56
N GLY A 66 -2.39 -14.14 -14.86
CA GLY A 66 -2.99 -15.33 -15.47
C GLY A 66 -2.53 -15.62 -16.90
N ARG A 67 -1.95 -14.65 -17.64
CA ARG A 67 -1.48 -14.83 -19.02
C ARG A 67 -0.22 -15.68 -19.13
N ALA A 68 0.60 -15.75 -18.08
CA ALA A 68 1.81 -16.56 -18.06
C ALA A 68 1.53 -18.06 -17.77
N VAL A 69 0.29 -18.39 -17.42
CA VAL A 69 -0.13 -19.76 -17.13
C VAL A 69 -0.27 -20.55 -18.44
N PRO A 70 0.31 -21.76 -18.58
CA PRO A 70 0.13 -22.59 -19.77
C PRO A 70 -1.34 -22.93 -20.03
N ALA A 71 -1.73 -23.07 -21.30
CA ALA A 71 -3.12 -23.38 -21.68
C ALA A 71 -3.51 -24.84 -21.39
N ASP A 72 -2.60 -25.79 -21.63
CA ASP A 72 -2.88 -27.23 -21.55
C ASP A 72 -2.71 -27.76 -20.12
N LEU A 73 -3.69 -27.49 -19.25
CA LEU A 73 -3.69 -27.94 -17.86
C LEU A 73 -4.80 -28.97 -17.58
N LYS A 74 -4.50 -29.92 -16.70
CA LYS A 74 -5.47 -30.86 -16.14
C LYS A 74 -6.03 -30.29 -14.84
N ALA A 75 -7.35 -30.21 -14.74
CA ALA A 75 -8.04 -29.73 -13.56
C ALA A 75 -8.49 -30.87 -12.64
N ALA A 76 -8.35 -30.68 -11.34
CA ALA A 76 -9.05 -31.42 -10.30
C ALA A 76 -9.85 -30.43 -9.46
N GLU A 77 -11.12 -30.72 -9.18
CA GLU A 77 -12.00 -29.79 -8.49
C GLU A 77 -12.94 -30.48 -7.50
N ALA A 78 -13.27 -29.76 -6.43
CA ALA A 78 -14.24 -30.16 -5.42
C ALA A 78 -15.01 -28.93 -4.96
N GLY A 79 -16.34 -28.95 -5.11
CA GLY A 79 -17.22 -27.88 -4.65
C GLY A 79 -18.35 -28.41 -3.79
N ARG A 80 -18.56 -27.79 -2.63
CA ARG A 80 -19.64 -28.15 -1.69
C ARG A 80 -19.86 -27.07 -0.65
N ARG A 81 -20.99 -27.15 0.04
CA ARG A 81 -21.20 -26.46 1.31
C ARG A 81 -20.57 -27.29 2.43
N LEU A 82 -19.75 -26.65 3.25
CA LEU A 82 -19.04 -27.24 4.38
C LEU A 82 -19.68 -26.76 5.69
N ALA A 83 -20.20 -27.69 6.48
CA ALA A 83 -20.50 -27.46 7.89
C ALA A 83 -19.18 -27.29 8.70
N PRO A 84 -19.26 -26.78 9.94
CA PRO A 84 -18.10 -26.73 10.84
C PRO A 84 -17.36 -28.07 10.91
N GLY A 85 -16.05 -28.04 10.72
CA GLY A 85 -15.17 -29.21 10.73
C GLY A 85 -15.11 -30.02 9.43
N GLU A 86 -15.99 -29.77 8.45
CA GLU A 86 -15.98 -30.48 7.18
C GLU A 86 -14.87 -30.00 6.23
N THR A 87 -14.54 -30.86 5.26
CA THR A 87 -13.48 -30.61 4.28
C THR A 87 -13.93 -30.85 2.84
N ALA A 88 -13.26 -30.17 1.90
CA ALA A 88 -13.28 -30.43 0.47
C ALA A 88 -11.85 -30.75 0.02
N LEU A 89 -11.65 -31.88 -0.65
CA LEU A 89 -10.34 -32.43 -0.98
C LEU A 89 -10.21 -32.66 -2.48
N VAL A 90 -9.08 -32.26 -3.06
CA VAL A 90 -8.66 -32.61 -4.42
C VAL A 90 -7.32 -33.34 -4.38
N ARG A 91 -7.14 -34.30 -5.29
CA ARG A 91 -5.90 -35.05 -5.47
C ARG A 91 -5.43 -34.96 -6.92
N LEU A 92 -4.13 -34.84 -7.10
CA LEU A 92 -3.49 -34.83 -8.41
C LEU A 92 -2.35 -35.86 -8.44
N THR A 93 -2.17 -36.53 -9.59
CA THR A 93 -1.08 -37.48 -9.82
C THR A 93 -0.03 -36.86 -10.76
N GLY A 94 1.23 -37.05 -10.41
CA GLY A 94 2.40 -36.45 -11.05
C GLY A 94 3.29 -37.46 -11.79
N PRO A 95 4.50 -37.04 -12.22
CA PRO A 95 5.12 -35.75 -11.92
C PRO A 95 4.45 -34.59 -12.66
N ALA A 96 4.14 -33.52 -11.93
CA ALA A 96 3.47 -32.34 -12.46
C ALA A 96 3.74 -31.12 -11.55
N ALA A 97 3.26 -29.95 -11.97
CA ALA A 97 3.21 -28.77 -11.12
C ALA A 97 1.84 -28.13 -11.21
N ILE A 98 1.26 -27.76 -10.07
CA ILE A 98 0.09 -26.88 -10.04
C ILE A 98 0.54 -25.53 -10.58
N ARG A 99 -0.20 -25.00 -11.56
CA ARG A 99 0.06 -23.72 -12.22
C ARG A 99 -1.04 -22.70 -11.96
N ARG A 100 -2.22 -23.17 -11.56
CA ARG A 100 -3.34 -22.34 -11.15
C ARG A 100 -4.09 -23.04 -10.02
N LEU A 101 -4.34 -22.31 -8.94
CA LEU A 101 -5.18 -22.72 -7.84
C LEU A 101 -6.27 -21.68 -7.66
N VAL A 102 -7.53 -22.09 -7.73
CA VAL A 102 -8.69 -21.21 -7.55
C VAL A 102 -9.53 -21.70 -6.38
N VAL A 103 -9.88 -20.78 -5.49
CA VAL A 103 -10.83 -20.98 -4.42
C VAL A 103 -11.97 -19.97 -4.60
N GLN A 104 -13.18 -20.47 -4.79
CA GLN A 104 -14.39 -19.69 -4.59
C GLN A 104 -14.84 -19.89 -3.14
N LEU A 105 -15.05 -18.81 -2.39
CA LEU A 105 -15.48 -18.88 -0.98
C LEU A 105 -16.61 -17.88 -0.72
N GLN A 106 -17.72 -18.38 -0.20
CA GLN A 106 -18.89 -17.58 0.17
C GLN A 106 -19.42 -18.02 1.53
N ALA A 107 -19.83 -17.06 2.35
CA ALA A 107 -20.41 -17.28 3.66
C ALA A 107 -21.19 -16.04 4.10
N GLU A 108 -21.92 -16.15 5.21
CA GLU A 108 -22.63 -15.01 5.81
C GLU A 108 -21.65 -13.93 6.29
N ASN A 109 -20.59 -14.33 7.00
CA ASN A 109 -19.52 -13.42 7.42
C ASN A 109 -18.22 -13.74 6.65
N PRO A 110 -17.87 -12.95 5.61
CA PRO A 110 -16.68 -13.21 4.79
C PRO A 110 -15.37 -13.00 5.55
N GLU A 111 -15.31 -12.13 6.55
CA GLU A 111 -14.12 -11.91 7.37
C GLU A 111 -13.78 -13.16 8.20
N LEU A 112 -14.78 -13.72 8.88
CA LEU A 112 -14.62 -14.99 9.60
C LEU A 112 -14.33 -16.14 8.63
N ALA A 113 -15.03 -16.22 7.49
CA ALA A 113 -14.85 -17.31 6.54
C ALA A 113 -13.45 -17.34 5.93
N THR A 114 -12.90 -16.19 5.53
CA THR A 114 -11.55 -16.08 4.95
C THR A 114 -10.45 -16.36 5.97
N ARG A 115 -10.69 -16.04 7.25
CA ARG A 115 -9.76 -16.34 8.36
C ARG A 115 -9.88 -17.77 8.88
N GLN A 116 -11.04 -18.41 8.79
CA GLN A 116 -11.31 -19.71 9.43
C GLN A 116 -11.50 -20.87 8.43
N THR A 117 -11.54 -20.59 7.13
CA THR A 117 -11.38 -21.61 6.10
C THR A 117 -9.89 -21.76 5.80
N VAL A 118 -9.35 -22.94 6.07
CA VAL A 118 -7.92 -23.21 5.95
C VAL A 118 -7.66 -23.99 4.67
N LEU A 119 -6.74 -23.48 3.85
CA LEU A 119 -6.12 -24.24 2.78
C LEU A 119 -4.92 -25.02 3.35
N SER A 120 -4.91 -26.33 3.15
CA SER A 120 -3.73 -27.15 3.39
C SER A 120 -3.33 -27.93 2.15
N ALA A 121 -2.02 -28.20 2.01
CA ALA A 121 -1.51 -29.02 0.92
C ALA A 121 -0.36 -29.91 1.37
N LYS A 122 -0.35 -31.12 0.83
CA LYS A 122 0.77 -32.06 0.92
C LYS A 122 1.30 -32.36 -0.48
N PHE A 123 2.61 -32.38 -0.63
CA PHE A 123 3.28 -32.82 -1.84
C PHE A 123 4.11 -34.05 -1.51
N ASP A 124 3.83 -35.17 -2.18
CA ASP A 124 4.52 -36.45 -1.96
C ASP A 124 4.51 -36.95 -0.50
N GLY A 125 3.43 -36.65 0.22
CA GLY A 125 3.25 -36.97 1.64
C GLY A 125 3.81 -35.93 2.61
N GLU A 126 4.54 -34.92 2.12
CA GLU A 126 5.12 -33.86 2.94
C GLU A 126 4.16 -32.68 3.09
N ALA A 127 3.84 -32.29 4.33
CA ALA A 127 3.04 -31.10 4.61
C ALA A 127 3.80 -29.84 4.23
N ALA A 128 3.21 -29.05 3.33
CA ALA A 128 3.88 -27.91 2.72
C ALA A 128 3.09 -26.60 2.86
N VAL A 129 1.75 -26.68 2.86
CA VAL A 129 0.87 -25.52 3.02
C VAL A 129 -0.08 -25.77 4.18
N TRP A 130 -0.21 -24.78 5.04
CA TRP A 130 -1.34 -24.63 5.95
C TRP A 130 -1.52 -23.13 6.20
N CYS A 131 -2.61 -22.56 5.72
CA CYS A 131 -2.84 -21.12 5.76
C CYS A 131 -4.34 -20.80 5.60
N PRO A 132 -4.90 -19.82 6.33
CA PRO A 132 -6.22 -19.29 6.01
C PRO A 132 -6.31 -18.82 4.56
N VAL A 133 -7.47 -19.01 3.92
CA VAL A 133 -7.69 -18.60 2.53
C VAL A 133 -7.36 -17.12 2.33
N GLY A 134 -7.87 -16.24 3.19
CA GLY A 134 -7.62 -14.80 3.03
C GLY A 134 -6.13 -14.43 3.06
N ASP A 135 -5.38 -14.99 4.02
CA ASP A 135 -3.95 -14.76 4.19
C ASP A 135 -3.11 -15.39 3.06
N PHE A 136 -3.43 -16.61 2.62
CA PHE A 136 -2.72 -17.30 1.54
C PHE A 136 -2.76 -16.50 0.24
N PHE A 137 -3.92 -15.97 -0.12
CA PHE A 137 -4.14 -15.22 -1.34
C PHE A 137 -3.84 -13.72 -1.21
N GLY A 138 -3.29 -13.26 -0.08
CA GLY A 138 -2.84 -11.88 0.12
C GLY A 138 -3.93 -10.88 0.50
N SER A 139 -5.17 -11.34 0.69
CA SER A 139 -6.30 -10.50 1.11
C SER A 139 -6.26 -10.19 2.61
N GLY A 140 -5.64 -11.05 3.43
CA GLY A 140 -5.74 -10.98 4.89
C GLY A 140 -7.16 -11.30 5.35
N VAL A 141 -7.68 -10.58 6.36
CA VAL A 141 -9.07 -10.76 6.80
C VAL A 141 -10.03 -10.11 5.78
N GLY A 142 -11.04 -10.86 5.33
CA GLY A 142 -12.07 -10.40 4.40
C GLY A 142 -11.72 -10.62 2.93
N VAL A 143 -12.63 -10.20 2.05
CA VAL A 143 -12.45 -10.21 0.58
C VAL A 143 -12.00 -8.81 0.16
N ASN A 144 -10.70 -8.63 -0.05
CA ASN A 144 -10.08 -7.36 -0.42
C ASN A 144 -9.51 -7.51 -1.84
N PRO A 145 -10.19 -6.97 -2.87
CA PRO A 145 -9.78 -7.16 -4.25
C PRO A 145 -8.43 -6.50 -4.52
N PHE A 146 -7.54 -7.25 -5.16
CA PHE A 146 -6.26 -6.78 -5.68
C PHE A 146 -5.69 -7.84 -6.62
N LYS A 147 -4.64 -7.48 -7.36
CA LYS A 147 -3.81 -8.44 -8.09
C LYS A 147 -2.33 -8.13 -7.98
N ASP A 148 -1.53 -9.18 -8.00
CA ASP A 148 -0.08 -9.13 -8.16
C ASP A 148 0.35 -10.22 -9.15
N TRP A 149 1.66 -10.45 -9.31
CA TRP A 149 2.20 -11.42 -10.25
C TRP A 149 1.78 -12.88 -9.97
N TRP A 150 1.53 -13.23 -8.71
CA TRP A 150 1.22 -14.59 -8.28
C TRP A 150 -0.23 -14.79 -7.84
N ARG A 151 -1.01 -13.72 -7.63
CA ARG A 151 -2.33 -13.82 -6.98
C ARG A 151 -3.31 -12.80 -7.54
N GLU A 152 -4.58 -13.13 -7.43
CA GLU A 152 -5.70 -12.25 -7.79
C GLU A 152 -6.90 -12.56 -6.89
N VAL A 153 -7.48 -11.52 -6.31
CA VAL A 153 -8.71 -11.59 -5.51
C VAL A 153 -9.75 -10.67 -6.12
N THR A 154 -10.96 -11.18 -6.31
CA THR A 154 -12.09 -10.40 -6.85
C THR A 154 -13.14 -10.15 -5.78
N GLY A 155 -14.00 -9.14 -5.98
CA GLY A 155 -15.04 -8.77 -5.01
C GLY A 155 -16.10 -9.84 -4.77
N GLU A 156 -16.22 -10.80 -5.68
CA GLU A 156 -17.19 -11.90 -5.65
C GLU A 156 -16.70 -13.10 -4.82
N GLY A 157 -15.54 -12.99 -4.14
CA GLY A 157 -14.98 -14.06 -3.33
C GLY A 157 -14.26 -15.15 -4.13
N ARG A 158 -13.75 -14.79 -5.32
CA ARG A 158 -12.82 -15.61 -6.10
C ARG A 158 -11.39 -15.26 -5.71
N PHE A 159 -10.65 -16.27 -5.30
CA PHE A 159 -9.24 -16.20 -4.94
C PHE A 159 -8.43 -17.08 -5.90
N ALA A 160 -7.50 -16.50 -6.65
CA ALA A 160 -6.66 -17.22 -7.59
C ALA A 160 -5.18 -17.06 -7.24
N SER A 161 -4.43 -18.15 -7.42
CA SER A 161 -3.00 -18.25 -7.20
C SER A 161 -2.36 -18.89 -8.43
N TYR A 162 -1.24 -18.32 -8.84
CA TYR A 162 -0.42 -18.69 -9.98
C TYR A 162 0.98 -19.16 -9.53
N TRP A 163 1.18 -19.33 -8.22
CA TRP A 163 2.38 -19.97 -7.68
C TRP A 163 2.57 -21.34 -8.32
N VAL A 164 3.78 -21.60 -8.80
CA VAL A 164 4.12 -22.92 -9.35
C VAL A 164 4.33 -23.87 -8.19
N MET A 165 3.57 -24.95 -8.08
CA MET A 165 3.72 -25.92 -6.97
C MET A 165 4.06 -27.30 -7.53
N PRO A 166 5.36 -27.62 -7.71
CA PRO A 166 5.81 -28.91 -8.24
C PRO A 166 5.56 -30.05 -7.25
N PHE A 167 5.31 -31.25 -7.78
CA PHE A 167 5.25 -32.50 -7.02
C PHE A 167 5.70 -33.67 -7.91
N ARG A 168 6.29 -34.69 -7.28
CA ARG A 168 6.92 -35.83 -7.97
C ARG A 168 5.92 -36.93 -8.30
N ARG A 169 5.05 -37.29 -7.36
CA ARG A 169 4.10 -38.42 -7.47
C ARG A 169 2.68 -37.97 -7.23
N GLU A 170 2.44 -37.16 -6.20
CA GLU A 170 1.10 -36.76 -5.82
C GLU A 170 1.05 -35.40 -5.11
N ALA A 171 -0.08 -34.73 -5.26
CA ALA A 171 -0.47 -33.57 -4.48
C ALA A 171 -1.87 -33.79 -3.89
N GLU A 172 -2.03 -33.47 -2.60
CA GLU A 172 -3.32 -33.43 -1.91
C GLU A 172 -3.57 -32.00 -1.45
N LEU A 173 -4.71 -31.40 -1.82
CA LEU A 173 -5.11 -30.06 -1.39
C LEU A 173 -6.48 -30.12 -0.74
N GLU A 174 -6.59 -29.53 0.43
CA GLU A 174 -7.80 -29.55 1.25
C GLU A 174 -8.20 -28.13 1.64
N LEU A 175 -9.50 -27.82 1.52
CA LEU A 175 -10.13 -26.72 2.25
C LEU A 175 -10.88 -27.28 3.44
N ARG A 176 -10.57 -26.81 4.65
CA ARG A 176 -11.27 -27.17 5.88
C ARG A 176 -11.96 -25.96 6.48
N ASN A 177 -13.23 -26.12 6.86
CA ASN A 177 -13.94 -25.12 7.64
C ASN A 177 -13.61 -25.30 9.13
N ALA A 178 -12.67 -24.53 9.67
CA ALA A 178 -12.35 -24.50 11.10
C ALA A 178 -13.24 -23.51 11.89
N GLY A 179 -14.15 -22.81 11.22
CA GLY A 179 -15.08 -21.87 11.83
C GLY A 179 -16.37 -22.52 12.34
N GLN A 180 -17.28 -21.69 12.85
CA GLN A 180 -18.58 -22.12 13.37
C GLN A 180 -19.74 -21.87 12.40
N GLN A 181 -19.54 -20.99 11.41
CA GLN A 181 -20.53 -20.77 10.35
C GLN A 181 -20.33 -21.78 9.21
N PRO A 182 -21.38 -22.21 8.50
CA PRO A 182 -21.22 -22.95 7.26
C PRO A 182 -20.63 -22.06 6.15
N VAL A 183 -19.80 -22.65 5.29
CA VAL A 183 -19.18 -21.96 4.14
C VAL A 183 -19.44 -22.73 2.85
N THR A 184 -19.70 -22.03 1.75
CA THR A 184 -19.77 -22.63 0.42
C THR A 184 -18.42 -22.45 -0.27
N VAL A 185 -17.82 -23.54 -0.70
CA VAL A 185 -16.50 -23.52 -1.36
C VAL A 185 -16.53 -24.20 -2.72
N ALA A 186 -15.66 -23.75 -3.61
CA ALA A 186 -15.17 -24.54 -4.74
C ALA A 186 -13.65 -24.42 -4.82
N LEU A 187 -12.97 -25.55 -4.69
CA LEU A 187 -11.51 -25.70 -4.83
C LEU A 187 -11.22 -26.28 -6.20
N ARG A 188 -10.38 -25.60 -6.99
CA ARG A 188 -9.94 -26.07 -8.31
C ARG A 188 -8.43 -25.91 -8.44
N ALA A 189 -7.74 -27.02 -8.64
CA ALA A 189 -6.30 -27.06 -8.88
C ALA A 189 -6.03 -27.51 -10.32
N GLU A 190 -5.30 -26.69 -11.08
CA GLU A 190 -4.92 -26.97 -12.46
C GLU A 190 -3.42 -27.24 -12.54
N SER A 191 -3.05 -28.40 -13.07
CA SER A 191 -1.65 -28.87 -13.15
C SER A 191 -1.21 -29.15 -14.57
N GLY A 192 0.06 -28.87 -14.83
CA GLY A 192 0.73 -29.11 -16.11
C GLY A 192 1.99 -29.94 -15.93
N ALA A 193 2.60 -30.34 -17.05
CA ALA A 193 3.83 -31.13 -17.05
C ALA A 193 4.95 -30.43 -16.26
N TRP A 194 5.69 -31.21 -15.47
CA TRP A 194 6.87 -30.78 -14.76
C TRP A 194 7.91 -31.89 -14.74
N ARG A 195 9.16 -31.56 -15.07
CA ARG A 195 10.28 -32.49 -14.94
C ARG A 195 10.84 -32.38 -13.54
N TRP A 196 10.60 -33.39 -12.72
CA TRP A 196 11.21 -33.46 -11.40
C TRP A 196 12.69 -33.85 -11.51
N ASP A 197 13.60 -32.94 -11.14
CA ASP A 197 15.04 -33.20 -11.03
C ASP A 197 15.57 -32.86 -9.63
N GLU A 198 16.88 -32.97 -9.43
CA GLU A 198 17.53 -32.66 -8.16
C GLU A 198 17.39 -31.20 -7.72
N ARG A 199 16.96 -30.27 -8.58
CA ARG A 199 16.77 -28.85 -8.23
C ARG A 199 15.31 -28.54 -7.89
N SER A 200 14.41 -29.50 -8.06
CA SER A 200 13.00 -29.33 -7.68
C SER A 200 12.84 -29.03 -6.20
N MET A 201 11.92 -28.13 -5.92
CA MET A 201 11.54 -27.72 -4.58
C MET A 201 10.02 -27.78 -4.46
N TYR A 202 9.53 -28.04 -3.25
CA TYR A 202 8.12 -27.86 -2.94
C TYR A 202 7.85 -26.38 -2.64
N PHE A 203 6.74 -25.87 -3.16
CA PHE A 203 6.17 -24.63 -2.69
C PHE A 203 5.68 -24.82 -1.26
N ARG A 204 5.95 -23.86 -0.39
CA ARG A 204 5.58 -23.91 1.01
C ARG A 204 4.98 -22.60 1.48
N THR A 205 4.11 -22.73 2.48
CA THR A 205 3.55 -21.60 3.20
C THR A 205 3.53 -21.88 4.68
N ASN A 206 3.99 -20.90 5.47
CA ASN A 206 3.82 -20.91 6.92
C ASN A 206 2.94 -19.74 7.31
N TRP A 207 1.97 -20.02 8.18
CA TRP A 207 1.11 -19.00 8.75
C TRP A 207 1.24 -18.98 10.27
N ARG A 208 1.34 -17.78 10.85
CA ARG A 208 1.20 -17.58 12.29
C ARG A 208 0.34 -16.36 12.55
N GLN A 209 -0.43 -16.42 13.62
CA GLN A 209 -1.10 -15.27 14.20
C GLN A 209 -0.83 -15.24 15.69
N GLU A 210 -0.52 -14.04 16.18
CA GLU A 210 -0.27 -13.79 17.59
C GLU A 210 -0.83 -12.42 17.97
N GLY A 211 -1.14 -12.29 19.25
CA GLY A 211 -1.42 -11.02 19.88
C GLY A 211 -2.73 -11.01 20.66
N PRO A 212 -3.06 -9.84 21.24
CA PRO A 212 -2.39 -8.55 21.01
C PRO A 212 -0.91 -8.50 21.46
N LEU A 213 0.00 -8.09 20.57
CA LEU A 213 1.44 -7.95 20.82
C LEU A 213 1.74 -6.56 21.37
N ASN A 214 2.48 -6.47 22.47
CA ASN A 214 2.81 -5.18 23.09
C ASN A 214 3.86 -4.41 22.26
N ALA A 215 3.41 -3.47 21.43
CA ALA A 215 4.29 -2.70 20.55
C ALA A 215 5.15 -1.65 21.27
N ARG A 216 4.98 -1.48 22.60
CA ARG A 216 5.80 -0.55 23.40
C ARG A 216 7.22 -1.05 23.58
N THR A 217 7.40 -2.36 23.66
CA THR A 217 8.69 -2.96 24.00
C THR A 217 9.65 -2.98 22.83
N LYS A 218 9.16 -2.77 21.59
CA LYS A 218 9.91 -2.83 20.34
C LYS A 218 10.75 -4.10 20.25
N PHE A 219 10.21 -5.10 19.60
CA PHE A 219 10.85 -6.41 19.56
C PHE A 219 10.67 -7.05 18.21
N ASP A 220 11.64 -7.88 17.86
CA ASP A 220 11.63 -8.69 16.65
C ASP A 220 10.65 -9.84 16.80
N TRP A 221 9.61 -9.86 15.96
CA TRP A 221 8.65 -10.95 15.85
C TRP A 221 9.01 -11.85 14.66
N ASN A 222 9.30 -13.12 14.94
CA ASN A 222 9.75 -14.04 13.91
C ASN A 222 8.64 -14.37 12.91
N TYR A 223 8.79 -13.98 11.65
CA TYR A 223 7.88 -14.39 10.57
C TYR A 223 8.10 -15.87 10.22
N LEU A 224 9.37 -16.25 10.06
CA LEU A 224 9.77 -17.58 9.62
C LEU A 224 11.17 -17.91 10.12
N THR A 225 11.36 -19.13 10.61
CA THR A 225 12.67 -19.78 10.75
C THR A 225 12.64 -21.07 9.96
N ALA A 226 13.18 -21.08 8.75
CA ALA A 226 13.28 -22.24 7.88
C ALA A 226 14.63 -22.96 8.06
N GLN A 227 14.62 -24.29 7.95
CA GLN A 227 15.80 -25.15 7.92
C GLN A 227 15.81 -26.00 6.65
N GLY A 228 16.98 -26.16 6.04
CA GLY A 228 17.18 -26.84 4.77
C GLY A 228 17.71 -25.89 3.69
N GLU A 229 17.53 -26.26 2.43
CA GLU A 229 17.94 -25.45 1.28
C GLU A 229 16.70 -25.01 0.49
N GLY A 230 16.63 -23.72 0.18
CA GLY A 230 15.45 -23.13 -0.42
C GLY A 230 15.62 -21.67 -0.85
N VAL A 231 14.49 -21.03 -1.14
CA VAL A 231 14.38 -19.63 -1.53
C VAL A 231 13.14 -19.03 -0.88
N TYR A 232 13.32 -17.97 -0.10
CA TYR A 232 12.21 -17.17 0.43
C TYR A 232 11.65 -16.23 -0.65
N MET A 233 10.33 -16.24 -0.82
CA MET A 233 9.63 -15.59 -1.93
C MET A 233 8.66 -14.48 -1.49
N GLY A 234 8.63 -14.12 -0.21
CA GLY A 234 7.83 -13.02 0.31
C GLY A 234 6.75 -13.44 1.29
N ASP A 235 5.77 -12.57 1.50
CA ASP A 235 4.82 -12.67 2.59
C ASP A 235 3.60 -11.74 2.44
N THR A 236 2.58 -12.02 3.25
CA THR A 236 1.42 -11.18 3.51
C THR A 236 1.33 -10.94 5.00
N LEU A 237 1.38 -9.67 5.42
CA LEU A 237 1.11 -9.24 6.77
C LEU A 237 -0.32 -8.70 6.86
N ALA A 238 -1.11 -9.27 7.77
CA ALA A 238 -2.41 -8.76 8.17
C ALA A 238 -2.38 -8.42 9.66
N LEU A 239 -2.83 -7.23 10.02
CA LEU A 239 -2.90 -6.78 11.40
C LEU A 239 -4.16 -5.97 11.65
N VAL A 240 -4.47 -5.74 12.93
CA VAL A 240 -5.56 -4.86 13.33
C VAL A 240 -5.01 -3.77 14.23
N ASN A 241 -5.01 -2.53 13.75
CA ASN A 241 -4.49 -1.40 14.48
C ASN A 241 -5.58 -0.78 15.37
N PRO A 242 -5.45 -0.81 16.70
CA PRO A 242 -6.44 -0.22 17.61
C PRO A 242 -6.29 1.31 17.74
N VAL A 243 -5.33 1.94 17.06
CA VAL A 243 -5.07 3.38 17.16
C VAL A 243 -5.08 4.02 15.78
N VAL A 244 -5.61 5.25 15.65
CA VAL A 244 -5.61 6.04 14.40
C VAL A 244 -4.23 6.63 14.03
N ARG A 245 -3.14 6.03 14.51
CA ARG A 245 -1.74 6.45 14.29
C ARG A 245 -0.95 5.31 13.65
N TRP A 246 0.25 5.64 13.19
CA TRP A 246 1.08 4.74 12.38
C TRP A 246 1.61 3.54 13.18
N TRP A 247 1.55 2.35 12.57
CA TRP A 247 1.83 1.07 13.21
C TRP A 247 3.12 0.38 12.80
N GLY A 248 3.74 0.79 11.69
CA GLY A 248 4.77 0.02 11.02
C GLY A 248 6.14 0.70 10.98
N GLU A 249 6.61 1.25 12.10
CA GLU A 249 7.97 1.84 12.18
C GLU A 249 9.08 0.78 12.21
N GLY A 250 8.72 -0.51 12.25
CA GLY A 250 9.66 -1.59 12.52
C GLY A 250 10.41 -2.08 11.28
N ASP A 251 11.70 -2.37 11.46
CA ASP A 251 12.59 -2.86 10.42
C ASP A 251 12.52 -4.38 10.27
N GLU A 252 12.52 -4.87 9.02
CA GLU A 252 12.80 -6.27 8.73
C GLU A 252 14.26 -6.62 9.00
N LYS A 253 14.51 -7.83 9.49
CA LYS A 253 15.83 -8.39 9.76
C LYS A 253 15.86 -9.83 9.26
N VAL A 254 16.55 -10.07 8.15
CA VAL A 254 16.66 -11.41 7.56
C VAL A 254 18.08 -11.92 7.69
N TYR A 255 18.19 -13.08 8.34
CA TYR A 255 19.43 -13.80 8.60
C TYR A 255 19.48 -15.03 7.68
N VAL A 256 20.54 -15.13 6.89
CA VAL A 256 20.77 -16.26 5.97
C VAL A 256 21.89 -17.15 6.49
N ASP A 257 21.64 -18.46 6.49
CA ASP A 257 22.59 -19.53 6.79
C ASP A 257 23.33 -19.38 8.13
N GLY A 258 22.67 -18.82 9.14
CA GLY A 258 23.19 -18.71 10.51
C GLY A 258 24.17 -17.55 10.73
N GLU A 259 24.11 -16.52 9.89
CA GLU A 259 24.88 -15.30 10.10
C GLU A 259 24.54 -14.61 11.45
N ALA A 260 25.54 -13.98 12.06
CA ALA A 260 25.41 -13.32 13.36
C ALA A 260 24.74 -11.93 13.28
N PHE A 261 24.74 -11.32 12.10
CA PHE A 261 24.12 -10.02 11.82
C PHE A 261 23.32 -10.16 10.51
N PRO A 262 22.10 -9.61 10.42
CA PRO A 262 21.25 -9.85 9.27
C PRO A 262 21.82 -9.12 8.04
N SER A 263 22.00 -9.86 6.95
CA SER A 263 22.44 -9.29 5.66
C SER A 263 21.36 -8.46 4.99
N HIS A 264 20.10 -8.65 5.38
CA HIS A 264 18.98 -7.78 5.04
C HIS A 264 18.49 -7.05 6.29
N PHE A 265 18.65 -5.73 6.30
CA PHE A 265 18.23 -4.87 7.40
C PHE A 265 17.41 -3.70 6.83
N GLY A 266 16.19 -3.56 7.32
CA GLY A 266 15.19 -2.59 6.88
C GLY A 266 15.35 -1.15 7.36
N THR A 267 14.33 -0.35 7.06
CA THR A 267 14.19 1.05 7.51
C THR A 267 12.78 1.40 8.00
N GLY A 268 11.82 0.49 7.85
CA GLY A 268 10.42 0.66 8.20
C GLY A 268 9.58 -0.44 7.56
N THR A 269 8.42 -0.74 8.14
CA THR A 269 7.57 -1.81 7.61
C THR A 269 6.93 -1.39 6.29
N GLU A 270 6.58 -0.10 6.13
CA GLU A 270 6.11 0.42 4.85
C GLU A 270 7.16 0.33 3.75
N ASP A 271 8.42 0.59 4.11
CA ASP A 271 9.55 0.57 3.19
C ASP A 271 9.76 -0.87 2.68
N TYR A 272 9.64 -1.86 3.56
CA TYR A 272 9.66 -3.27 3.20
C TYR A 272 8.57 -3.63 2.17
N TYR A 273 7.36 -3.10 2.34
CA TYR A 273 6.22 -3.33 1.44
C TYR A 273 6.15 -2.35 0.25
N GLY A 274 7.19 -1.54 0.03
CA GLY A 274 7.36 -0.75 -1.18
C GLY A 274 6.54 0.54 -1.23
N TYR A 275 6.17 1.11 -0.09
CA TYR A 275 5.57 2.44 0.00
C TYR A 275 6.23 3.26 1.12
N ALA A 276 5.78 4.51 1.30
CA ALA A 276 6.37 5.44 2.26
C ALA A 276 5.31 6.35 2.87
N TRP A 277 5.69 7.08 3.94
CA TRP A 277 4.88 8.12 4.57
C TRP A 277 3.55 7.63 5.15
N CYS A 278 3.53 6.39 5.68
CA CYS A 278 2.41 5.83 6.42
C CYS A 278 1.08 5.87 5.65
N THR A 279 1.12 5.86 4.31
CA THR A 279 -0.07 6.11 3.49
C THR A 279 -1.07 4.97 3.62
N PRO A 280 -2.34 5.23 4.02
CA PRO A 280 -3.37 4.20 4.12
C PRO A 280 -4.05 3.95 2.78
N ASN A 281 -3.52 4.48 1.68
CA ASN A 281 -4.16 4.37 0.38
C ASN A 281 -3.99 2.96 -0.17
N PHE A 282 -5.03 2.47 -0.84
CA PHE A 282 -4.90 1.29 -1.67
C PHE A 282 -3.83 1.52 -2.75
N PHE A 283 -2.95 0.52 -2.93
CA PHE A 283 -2.13 0.40 -4.11
C PHE A 283 -1.93 -1.08 -4.45
N GLU A 284 -1.69 -1.35 -5.72
CA GLU A 284 -1.26 -2.66 -6.19
C GLU A 284 -0.17 -2.49 -7.24
N ALA A 285 0.78 -3.41 -7.23
CA ALA A 285 1.84 -3.56 -8.21
C ALA A 285 2.17 -5.06 -8.32
N PRO A 286 2.87 -5.50 -9.39
CA PRO A 286 3.15 -6.92 -9.60
C PRO A 286 3.85 -7.63 -8.43
N PHE A 287 4.59 -6.90 -7.60
CA PHE A 287 5.41 -7.48 -6.53
C PHE A 287 5.09 -6.98 -5.12
N HIS A 288 4.16 -6.02 -4.97
CA HIS A 288 3.73 -5.54 -3.66
C HIS A 288 2.38 -4.83 -3.74
N ALA A 289 1.60 -4.89 -2.67
CA ALA A 289 0.30 -4.25 -2.58
C ALA A 289 -0.07 -3.91 -1.13
N GLN A 290 -0.98 -2.94 -0.97
CA GLN A 290 -1.77 -2.72 0.25
C GLN A 290 -3.26 -2.91 -0.09
N PRO A 291 -3.78 -4.16 -0.06
CA PRO A 291 -5.17 -4.43 -0.45
C PRO A 291 -6.20 -3.87 0.53
N ARG A 292 -5.82 -3.67 1.80
CA ARG A 292 -6.74 -3.20 2.85
C ARG A 292 -6.04 -2.22 3.77
N ALA A 293 -6.67 -1.07 4.00
CA ALA A 293 -6.45 -0.20 5.14
C ALA A 293 -7.81 0.39 5.52
N GLN A 294 -8.40 -0.12 6.61
CA GLN A 294 -9.80 0.14 6.95
C GLN A 294 -10.08 1.61 7.31
N GLY A 295 -9.18 2.23 8.06
CA GLY A 295 -9.28 3.62 8.47
C GLY A 295 -10.30 3.89 9.60
N PRO A 296 -10.40 5.15 10.05
CA PRO A 296 -9.71 6.33 9.50
C PRO A 296 -8.19 6.29 9.70
N ASN A 297 -7.44 6.91 8.77
CA ASN A 297 -5.98 6.77 8.66
C ASN A 297 -5.59 5.28 8.63
N ASN A 298 -4.75 4.83 9.56
CA ASN A 298 -4.28 3.47 9.66
C ASN A 298 -5.04 2.63 10.70
N PHE A 299 -6.20 3.08 11.21
CA PHE A 299 -7.00 2.33 12.17
C PHE A 299 -7.65 1.09 11.53
N GLY A 300 -7.90 0.06 12.35
CA GLY A 300 -8.62 -1.14 11.96
C GLY A 300 -7.72 -2.12 11.21
N HIS A 301 -8.34 -2.95 10.37
CA HIS A 301 -7.64 -3.96 9.60
C HIS A 301 -6.73 -3.33 8.54
N VAL A 302 -5.48 -3.77 8.51
CA VAL A 302 -4.48 -3.42 7.50
C VAL A 302 -3.88 -4.70 6.94
N THR A 303 -3.80 -4.79 5.61
CA THR A 303 -3.13 -5.89 4.91
C THR A 303 -2.08 -5.31 3.97
N ASN A 304 -0.84 -5.77 4.11
CA ASN A 304 0.25 -5.51 3.18
C ASN A 304 0.81 -6.82 2.66
N THR A 305 1.30 -6.81 1.43
CA THR A 305 1.93 -7.99 0.88
C THR A 305 3.06 -7.63 -0.07
N ARG A 306 4.11 -8.46 -0.05
CA ARG A 306 5.24 -8.40 -0.96
C ARG A 306 5.55 -9.80 -1.45
N VAL A 307 5.68 -9.95 -2.75
CA VAL A 307 6.15 -11.16 -3.39
C VAL A 307 7.43 -10.87 -4.15
N ARG A 308 8.35 -11.83 -4.11
CA ARG A 308 9.69 -11.70 -4.68
C ARG A 308 9.76 -12.50 -5.97
N LEU A 309 10.53 -12.01 -6.92
CA LEU A 309 10.83 -12.74 -8.15
C LEU A 309 12.34 -12.72 -8.41
N LEU A 310 12.85 -11.57 -8.82
CA LEU A 310 14.28 -11.39 -9.09
C LEU A 310 15.11 -11.19 -7.80
N ASP A 311 14.44 -10.84 -6.70
CA ASP A 311 14.99 -10.56 -5.38
C ASP A 311 14.62 -11.62 -4.32
N GLY A 312 14.29 -12.85 -4.75
CA GLY A 312 14.12 -13.98 -3.83
C GLY A 312 15.40 -14.24 -3.02
N ILE A 313 15.25 -14.64 -1.75
CA ILE A 313 16.37 -14.79 -0.81
C ILE A 313 16.72 -16.28 -0.69
N PRO A 314 17.75 -16.76 -1.41
CA PRO A 314 18.18 -18.14 -1.32
C PRO A 314 18.90 -18.42 0.00
N PHE A 315 18.77 -19.64 0.50
CA PHE A 315 19.48 -20.13 1.68
C PHE A 315 19.87 -21.60 1.47
N ARG A 316 21.00 -22.02 2.04
CA ARG A 316 21.51 -23.40 1.93
C ARG A 316 21.32 -24.25 3.17
N ARG A 317 21.17 -23.60 4.33
CA ARG A 317 21.01 -24.25 5.63
C ARG A 317 19.83 -23.71 6.39
N SER A 318 19.65 -22.39 6.41
CA SER A 318 18.59 -21.76 7.19
C SER A 318 18.27 -20.34 6.74
N LEU A 319 17.05 -19.91 7.01
CA LEU A 319 16.63 -18.52 6.89
C LEU A 319 15.82 -18.16 8.12
N ARG A 320 16.17 -17.05 8.77
CA ARG A 320 15.35 -16.44 9.82
C ARG A 320 14.91 -15.07 9.35
N PHE A 321 13.61 -14.87 9.23
CA PHE A 321 13.01 -13.57 8.98
C PHE A 321 12.37 -13.10 10.28
N ASP A 322 12.85 -11.99 10.81
CA ASP A 322 12.21 -11.27 11.89
C ASP A 322 11.70 -9.89 11.41
N MET A 323 10.53 -9.48 11.88
CA MET A 323 10.00 -8.13 11.65
C MET A 323 9.84 -7.46 13.00
N GLU A 324 10.40 -6.27 13.16
CA GLU A 324 10.21 -5.51 14.38
C GLU A 324 8.76 -5.03 14.53
N VAL A 325 8.18 -5.27 15.70
CA VAL A 325 6.87 -4.73 16.07
C VAL A 325 7.09 -3.40 16.76
N TRP A 326 6.93 -2.31 16.00
CA TRP A 326 7.11 -0.95 16.50
C TRP A 326 6.02 -0.01 15.99
N HIS A 327 5.21 0.49 16.93
CA HIS A 327 4.16 1.46 16.68
C HIS A 327 4.57 2.88 17.13
N SER A 328 4.10 3.92 16.44
CA SER A 328 4.33 5.34 16.77
C SER A 328 3.65 5.81 18.08
N ARG A 329 2.84 4.92 18.67
CA ARG A 329 2.07 5.10 19.90
C ARG A 329 2.03 3.80 20.71
N PRO A 330 1.96 3.88 22.06
CA PRO A 330 1.76 2.71 22.89
C PRO A 330 0.42 2.00 22.62
N CYS A 331 0.44 0.75 22.13
CA CYS A 331 -0.75 -0.09 21.97
C CYS A 331 -0.38 -1.57 21.84
N ASP A 332 -1.39 -2.44 21.90
CA ASP A 332 -1.23 -3.87 21.65
C ASP A 332 -1.85 -4.25 20.30
N LEU A 333 -1.09 -4.94 19.44
CA LEU A 333 -1.46 -5.19 18.04
C LEU A 333 -1.59 -6.69 17.75
N PRO A 334 -2.76 -7.17 17.32
CA PRO A 334 -2.88 -8.49 16.72
C PRO A 334 -2.19 -8.51 15.35
N TYR A 335 -1.27 -9.44 15.14
CA TYR A 335 -0.52 -9.64 13.91
C TYR A 335 -0.75 -11.05 13.38
N ALA A 336 -0.83 -11.18 12.06
CA ALA A 336 -0.85 -12.45 11.34
C ALA A 336 0.01 -12.34 10.09
N VAL A 337 0.84 -13.34 9.83
CA VAL A 337 1.69 -13.39 8.63
C VAL A 337 1.56 -14.72 7.94
N ALA A 338 1.39 -14.69 6.62
CA ALA A 338 1.60 -15.83 5.73
C ALA A 338 2.91 -15.60 4.97
N THR A 339 3.86 -16.54 5.05
CA THR A 339 5.12 -16.47 4.30
C THR A 339 5.11 -17.48 3.16
N TYR A 340 5.74 -17.13 2.03
CA TYR A 340 5.82 -17.95 0.82
C TYR A 340 7.28 -18.28 0.53
N TRP A 341 7.57 -19.55 0.31
CA TRP A 341 8.95 -19.99 0.06
C TRP A 341 8.96 -21.32 -0.71
N TYR A 342 10.10 -21.63 -1.31
CA TYR A 342 10.38 -22.93 -1.90
C TYR A 342 11.49 -23.60 -1.13
N ALA A 343 11.42 -24.91 -0.94
CA ALA A 343 12.55 -25.66 -0.41
C ALA A 343 12.60 -27.11 -0.88
N ARG A 344 13.79 -27.68 -0.81
CA ARG A 344 14.02 -29.09 -1.07
C ARG A 344 13.17 -29.98 -0.14
N PRO A 345 12.88 -31.23 -0.54
CA PRO A 345 12.20 -32.20 0.33
C PRO A 345 12.88 -32.33 1.69
N GLY A 346 12.08 -32.43 2.76
CA GLY A 346 12.56 -32.55 4.14
C GLY A 346 12.92 -31.25 4.85
N ALA A 347 12.71 -30.08 4.21
CA ALA A 347 12.90 -28.80 4.85
C ALA A 347 11.86 -28.54 5.96
N GLY A 348 12.32 -28.00 7.08
CA GLY A 348 11.49 -27.63 8.23
C GLY A 348 11.23 -26.13 8.31
N ALA A 349 10.18 -25.74 9.02
CA ALA A 349 9.93 -24.33 9.33
C ALA A 349 9.17 -24.16 10.63
N GLU A 350 9.55 -23.11 11.37
CA GLU A 350 8.90 -22.64 12.58
C GLU A 350 8.54 -21.14 12.43
N PRO A 351 7.54 -20.65 13.19
CA PRO A 351 6.63 -21.45 14.00
C PRO A 351 5.67 -22.27 13.15
N ARG A 352 5.19 -23.38 13.71
CA ARG A 352 4.06 -24.11 13.11
C ARG A 352 2.74 -23.36 13.28
N PRO A 353 1.85 -23.42 12.28
CA PRO A 353 0.52 -22.87 12.39
C PRO A 353 -0.31 -23.54 13.50
N ARG A 354 -1.24 -22.77 14.06
CA ARG A 354 -2.08 -23.18 15.19
C ARG A 354 -3.53 -22.83 14.88
N GLU A 355 -4.41 -23.82 14.96
CA GLU A 355 -5.83 -23.65 14.64
C GLU A 355 -6.53 -22.73 15.65
N GLU A 356 -6.13 -22.79 16.92
CA GLU A 356 -6.64 -21.93 17.99
C GLU A 356 -6.33 -20.44 17.80
N SER A 357 -5.39 -20.13 16.89
CA SER A 357 -5.03 -18.76 16.52
C SER A 357 -5.94 -18.17 15.43
N LEU A 358 -6.84 -18.94 14.80
CA LEU A 358 -7.73 -18.48 13.71
C LEU A 358 -8.82 -17.51 14.19
N ARG A 359 -8.40 -16.30 14.56
CA ARG A 359 -9.24 -15.27 15.20
C ARG A 359 -9.32 -14.03 14.34
N VAL A 360 -10.52 -13.46 14.25
CA VAL A 360 -10.72 -12.11 13.74
C VAL A 360 -10.77 -11.17 14.93
N PHE A 361 -9.80 -10.26 15.00
CA PHE A 361 -9.78 -9.20 15.99
C PHE A 361 -10.51 -7.98 15.44
N ASN A 362 -11.34 -7.36 16.27
CA ASN A 362 -12.02 -6.11 15.95
C ASN A 362 -11.92 -5.20 17.16
N PHE A 363 -11.53 -3.96 16.94
CA PHE A 363 -11.58 -2.93 17.96
C PHE A 363 -12.75 -2.00 17.64
N PRO A 364 -13.48 -1.52 18.66
CA PRO A 364 -14.47 -0.48 18.43
C PRO A 364 -13.77 0.70 17.79
N LEU A 365 -14.40 1.30 16.76
CA LEU A 365 -13.92 2.57 16.22
C LEU A 365 -13.68 3.51 17.41
N PRO A 366 -12.49 4.10 17.54
CA PRO A 366 -12.27 5.08 18.57
C PRO A 366 -13.33 6.14 18.37
N ALA A 367 -13.89 6.63 19.48
CA ALA A 367 -14.68 7.85 19.44
C ALA A 367 -13.88 8.83 18.55
N PRO A 368 -14.53 9.48 17.56
CA PRO A 368 -13.83 10.40 16.68
C PRO A 368 -12.95 11.25 17.59
N GLU A 369 -11.63 11.27 17.33
CA GLU A 369 -10.70 12.07 18.13
C GLU A 369 -11.43 13.37 18.39
N THR A 370 -11.65 13.69 19.68
CA THR A 370 -12.41 14.88 20.08
C THR A 370 -11.94 15.97 19.14
N PRO A 371 -12.79 16.46 18.21
CA PRO A 371 -12.31 17.13 17.01
C PRO A 371 -11.35 18.17 17.51
N ALA A 372 -10.08 18.12 17.08
CA ALA A 372 -9.01 18.95 17.62
C ALA A 372 -9.57 20.36 17.85
N ALA A 373 -9.91 20.68 19.11
CA ALA A 373 -10.88 21.72 19.47
C ALA A 373 -11.84 22.15 18.34
N ALA A 374 -12.96 21.43 18.09
CA ALA A 374 -14.01 21.72 17.09
C ALA A 374 -13.49 22.61 15.94
N ALA A 375 -12.96 21.98 14.89
CA ALA A 375 -12.37 22.68 13.74
C ALA A 375 -13.13 23.98 13.48
N ARG A 376 -12.41 25.11 13.57
CA ARG A 376 -12.97 26.45 13.36
C ARG A 376 -13.93 26.36 12.17
N LYS A 377 -15.16 26.83 12.32
CA LYS A 377 -16.16 26.82 11.26
C LYS A 377 -16.61 28.25 11.06
N VAL A 378 -16.32 28.83 9.90
CA VAL A 378 -16.75 30.20 9.61
C VAL A 378 -18.19 30.14 9.10
N ALA A 379 -19.12 30.70 9.88
CA ALA A 379 -20.53 30.69 9.53
C ALA A 379 -20.77 31.40 8.19
N GLY A 380 -21.51 30.73 7.30
CA GLY A 380 -21.86 31.23 5.97
C GLY A 380 -20.71 31.21 4.96
N ALA A 381 -19.56 30.61 5.29
CA ALA A 381 -18.46 30.45 4.35
C ALA A 381 -18.68 29.24 3.42
N LEU A 382 -18.24 29.39 2.18
CA LEU A 382 -18.12 28.33 1.18
C LEU A 382 -16.71 27.76 1.29
N GLU A 383 -16.59 26.51 1.74
CA GLU A 383 -15.29 25.88 2.00
C GLU A 383 -14.56 25.62 0.68
N GLY A 384 -13.28 26.00 0.61
CA GLY A 384 -12.47 25.95 -0.59
C GLY A 384 -12.35 24.54 -1.16
N GLU A 385 -12.18 23.54 -0.30
CA GLU A 385 -12.11 22.12 -0.68
C GLU A 385 -13.43 21.55 -1.21
N ALA A 386 -14.55 22.26 -0.99
CA ALA A 386 -15.87 21.88 -1.47
C ALA A 386 -16.28 22.63 -2.76
N LEU A 387 -15.54 23.67 -3.15
CA LEU A 387 -15.79 24.39 -4.40
C LEU A 387 -15.47 23.50 -5.60
N LYS A 388 -16.36 23.49 -6.59
CA LYS A 388 -16.17 22.72 -7.81
C LYS A 388 -15.07 23.39 -8.66
N ILE A 389 -14.02 22.65 -8.98
CA ILE A 389 -13.01 23.08 -9.95
C ILE A 389 -13.63 23.03 -11.35
N GLU A 390 -13.66 24.17 -12.04
CA GLU A 390 -14.08 24.26 -13.45
C GLU A 390 -12.91 23.97 -14.39
N SER A 391 -11.76 24.58 -14.13
CA SER A 391 -10.57 24.42 -14.96
C SER A 391 -9.28 24.68 -14.20
N ILE A 392 -8.22 24.04 -14.67
CA ILE A 392 -6.83 24.24 -14.24
C ILE A 392 -5.96 24.17 -15.48
N THR A 393 -5.11 25.17 -15.71
CA THR A 393 -4.23 25.23 -16.90
C THR A 393 -2.81 24.73 -16.64
N GLY A 394 -2.43 24.59 -15.36
CA GLY A 394 -1.15 24.02 -14.94
C GLY A 394 -1.12 23.70 -13.45
N GLY A 395 -0.17 22.84 -13.04
CA GLY A 395 -0.08 22.33 -11.67
C GLY A 395 -1.12 21.25 -11.34
N ASN A 396 -1.34 21.00 -10.05
CA ASN A 396 -2.33 20.04 -9.56
C ASN A 396 -3.03 20.53 -8.28
N THR A 397 -4.27 20.12 -8.05
CA THR A 397 -5.01 20.41 -6.80
C THR A 397 -5.07 19.20 -5.88
N VAL A 398 -5.05 19.44 -4.56
CA VAL A 398 -5.22 18.42 -3.50
C VAL A 398 -6.04 19.03 -2.36
N VAL A 399 -6.88 18.24 -1.70
CA VAL A 399 -7.48 18.65 -0.42
C VAL A 399 -6.51 18.30 0.70
N GLN A 400 -6.08 19.29 1.47
CA GLN A 400 -5.10 19.10 2.53
C GLN A 400 -5.74 19.25 3.92
N THR A 401 -5.30 18.41 4.86
CA THR A 401 -5.52 18.60 6.30
C THR A 401 -4.18 18.78 7.00
N LEU A 402 -4.13 19.63 8.03
CA LEU A 402 -2.91 19.88 8.77
C LEU A 402 -3.24 20.34 10.19
N ALA A 403 -2.77 19.60 11.19
CA ALA A 403 -3.12 19.83 12.59
C ALA A 403 -2.68 21.20 13.16
N THR A 404 -1.70 21.85 12.53
CA THR A 404 -1.16 23.14 13.00
C THR A 404 -1.93 24.36 12.50
N LEU A 405 -2.74 24.22 11.45
CA LEU A 405 -3.56 25.30 10.91
C LEU A 405 -5.02 25.12 11.29
N LYS A 406 -5.73 26.23 11.50
CA LYS A 406 -7.12 26.26 11.96
C LYS A 406 -8.03 26.70 10.82
N TRP A 407 -7.98 25.96 9.73
CA TRP A 407 -8.85 26.19 8.58
C TRP A 407 -10.33 26.04 8.94
N SER A 408 -11.18 26.79 8.25
CA SER A 408 -12.62 26.57 8.27
C SER A 408 -12.93 25.13 7.82
N GLY A 409 -13.64 24.36 8.63
CA GLY A 409 -13.90 22.95 8.31
C GLY A 409 -12.66 22.03 8.37
N GLY A 410 -11.49 22.55 8.74
CA GLY A 410 -10.26 21.80 8.99
C GLY A 410 -9.48 21.39 7.74
N LYS A 411 -9.82 21.92 6.56
CA LYS A 411 -9.18 21.58 5.29
C LYS A 411 -8.98 22.82 4.43
N GLN A 412 -8.15 22.70 3.40
CA GLN A 412 -8.06 23.71 2.34
C GLN A 412 -8.06 23.04 0.96
N LEU A 413 -8.46 23.79 -0.06
CA LEU A 413 -8.10 23.50 -1.45
C LEU A 413 -6.67 23.98 -1.71
N TRP A 414 -5.77 23.04 -1.96
CA TRP A 414 -4.35 23.34 -2.17
C TRP A 414 -3.96 23.14 -3.63
N TRP A 415 -3.58 24.22 -4.30
CA TRP A 415 -3.07 24.23 -5.67
C TRP A 415 -1.54 24.30 -5.67
N ARG A 416 -0.91 23.36 -6.37
CA ARG A 416 0.54 23.11 -6.30
C ARG A 416 1.20 23.10 -7.66
N ASP A 417 2.48 23.44 -7.66
CA ASP A 417 3.41 23.27 -8.78
C ASP A 417 2.96 23.98 -10.07
N ALA A 418 2.26 25.10 -9.91
CA ALA A 418 1.88 26.00 -11.00
C ALA A 418 3.08 26.84 -11.47
N LYS A 419 2.88 27.59 -12.55
CA LYS A 419 3.84 28.54 -13.13
C LYS A 419 3.17 29.89 -13.38
N PRO A 420 3.94 30.99 -13.47
CA PRO A 420 3.39 32.29 -13.88
C PRO A 420 2.62 32.18 -15.20
N GLY A 421 1.39 32.68 -15.20
CA GLY A 421 0.43 32.55 -16.29
C GLY A 421 -0.59 31.41 -16.13
N ASP A 422 -0.31 30.41 -15.29
CA ASP A 422 -1.28 29.35 -15.00
C ASP A 422 -2.46 29.89 -14.18
N THR A 423 -3.60 29.24 -14.33
CA THR A 423 -4.89 29.61 -13.74
C THR A 423 -5.58 28.40 -13.10
N LEU A 424 -6.25 28.66 -11.98
CA LEU A 424 -7.22 27.78 -11.35
C LEU A 424 -8.55 28.53 -11.25
N THR A 425 -9.62 27.96 -11.83
CA THR A 425 -10.97 28.50 -11.73
C THR A 425 -11.86 27.54 -10.95
N VAL A 426 -12.48 28.05 -9.89
CA VAL A 426 -13.48 27.34 -9.09
C VAL A 426 -14.83 28.05 -9.17
N LEU A 427 -15.90 27.28 -8.99
CA LEU A 427 -17.27 27.77 -9.05
C LEU A 427 -17.84 27.95 -7.64
N PHE A 428 -18.52 29.08 -7.43
CA PHE A 428 -19.36 29.33 -6.28
C PHE A 428 -20.75 29.79 -6.72
N SER A 429 -21.76 29.65 -5.86
CA SER A 429 -23.14 29.99 -6.19
C SER A 429 -23.70 31.07 -5.27
N VAL A 430 -24.50 31.95 -5.83
CA VAL A 430 -25.25 33.00 -5.13
C VAL A 430 -26.74 32.70 -5.26
N GLU A 431 -27.46 32.61 -4.14
CA GLU A 431 -28.88 32.25 -4.14
C GLU A 431 -29.79 33.40 -4.62
N LYS A 432 -29.45 34.64 -4.28
CA LYS A 432 -30.24 35.83 -4.60
C LYS A 432 -29.35 36.87 -5.25
N ALA A 433 -29.78 37.45 -6.36
CA ALA A 433 -29.05 38.54 -6.98
C ALA A 433 -28.91 39.72 -6.02
N GLY A 434 -27.73 40.35 -6.00
CA GLY A 434 -27.46 41.49 -5.14
C GLY A 434 -25.98 41.87 -5.08
N ARG A 435 -25.69 42.86 -4.25
CA ARG A 435 -24.34 43.36 -4.00
C ARG A 435 -23.72 42.60 -2.84
N TYR A 436 -22.55 42.02 -3.05
CA TYR A 436 -21.85 41.20 -2.05
C TYR A 436 -20.41 41.65 -1.87
N ALA A 437 -20.01 41.86 -0.62
CA ALA A 437 -18.61 41.94 -0.23
C ALA A 437 -18.06 40.52 -0.10
N LEU A 438 -16.96 40.24 -0.81
CA LEU A 438 -16.32 38.93 -0.86
C LEU A 438 -15.05 38.95 -0.01
N GLN A 439 -14.88 37.93 0.81
CA GLN A 439 -13.65 37.69 1.58
C GLN A 439 -13.16 36.28 1.29
N GLY A 440 -11.85 36.11 1.11
CA GLY A 440 -11.22 34.80 1.02
C GLY A 440 -10.17 34.64 2.10
N GLU A 441 -10.20 33.53 2.83
CA GLU A 441 -9.06 33.16 3.68
C GLU A 441 -8.13 32.22 2.93
N PHE A 442 -6.85 32.57 2.94
CA PHE A 442 -5.81 31.84 2.22
C PHE A 442 -4.68 31.45 3.16
N THR A 443 -4.09 30.29 2.90
CA THR A 443 -2.87 29.85 3.57
C THR A 443 -1.68 30.63 3.03
N LYS A 444 -0.73 30.95 3.92
CA LYS A 444 0.57 31.53 3.58
C LYS A 444 1.69 30.61 4.00
N ALA A 445 2.64 30.38 3.12
CA ALA A 445 3.81 29.56 3.40
C ALA A 445 5.00 29.94 2.52
N ARG A 446 6.17 29.36 2.82
CA ARG A 446 7.44 29.70 2.17
C ARG A 446 7.51 29.35 0.69
N ASP A 447 6.62 28.49 0.21
CA ASP A 447 6.55 27.97 -1.15
C ASP A 447 5.35 28.48 -1.97
N TYR A 448 4.64 29.47 -1.43
CA TYR A 448 3.46 30.05 -2.05
C TYR A 448 3.83 31.21 -2.98
N GLY A 449 3.03 31.38 -4.04
CA GLY A 449 3.25 32.37 -5.10
C GLY A 449 2.56 33.71 -4.85
N ILE A 450 2.74 34.63 -5.80
CA ILE A 450 1.94 35.84 -5.95
C ILE A 450 0.86 35.54 -6.99
N ALA A 451 -0.41 35.80 -6.66
CA ALA A 451 -1.51 35.52 -7.58
C ALA A 451 -2.52 36.68 -7.66
N GLN A 452 -3.05 36.91 -8.86
CA GLN A 452 -4.21 37.77 -9.07
C GLN A 452 -5.48 36.94 -8.89
N VAL A 453 -6.37 37.40 -8.01
CA VAL A 453 -7.71 36.83 -7.85
C VAL A 453 -8.70 37.65 -8.69
N ALA A 454 -9.67 36.99 -9.33
CA ALA A 454 -10.72 37.64 -10.10
C ALA A 454 -12.08 36.96 -9.87
N VAL A 455 -13.14 37.74 -9.90
CA VAL A 455 -14.54 37.30 -9.80
C VAL A 455 -15.23 37.64 -11.12
N ASP A 456 -15.72 36.61 -11.82
CA ASP A 456 -16.31 36.73 -13.17
C ASP A 456 -15.45 37.56 -14.16
N GLY A 457 -14.13 37.41 -14.05
CA GLY A 457 -13.16 38.11 -14.88
C GLY A 457 -12.78 39.51 -14.40
N ALA A 458 -13.47 40.09 -13.42
CA ALA A 458 -13.09 41.35 -12.79
C ALA A 458 -12.07 41.13 -11.68
N SER A 459 -10.95 41.86 -11.69
CA SER A 459 -9.89 41.73 -10.68
C SER A 459 -10.39 42.08 -9.27
N ALA A 460 -10.17 41.16 -8.34
CA ALA A 460 -10.46 41.30 -6.92
C ALA A 460 -9.24 41.89 -6.19
N GLY A 461 -9.10 43.22 -6.27
CA GLY A 461 -7.95 43.93 -5.70
C GLY A 461 -6.64 43.69 -6.47
N ALA A 462 -5.52 44.07 -5.84
CA ALA A 462 -4.18 43.86 -6.38
C ALA A 462 -3.72 42.39 -6.22
N PRO A 463 -2.70 41.95 -6.99
CA PRO A 463 -2.11 40.62 -6.79
C PRO A 463 -1.66 40.42 -5.33
N ILE A 464 -2.01 39.26 -4.78
CA ILE A 464 -1.76 38.92 -3.39
C ILE A 464 -0.47 38.10 -3.30
N ASP A 465 0.45 38.51 -2.44
CA ASP A 465 1.63 37.72 -2.09
C ASP A 465 1.31 36.76 -0.95
N PHE A 466 1.19 35.47 -1.28
CA PHE A 466 0.91 34.42 -0.31
C PHE A 466 2.18 33.85 0.35
N TYR A 467 3.37 34.40 0.03
CA TYR A 467 4.59 34.02 0.71
C TYR A 467 4.56 34.38 2.20
N SER A 468 5.10 33.48 3.03
CA SER A 468 5.44 33.76 4.42
C SER A 468 6.56 32.84 4.89
N ALA A 469 7.51 33.37 5.67
CA ALA A 469 8.61 32.58 6.25
C ALA A 469 8.11 31.49 7.23
N SER A 470 6.96 31.74 7.89
CA SER A 470 6.27 30.80 8.76
C SER A 470 4.90 30.44 8.21
N LEU A 471 4.45 29.21 8.45
CA LEU A 471 3.13 28.77 8.05
C LEU A 471 2.04 29.56 8.80
N GLY A 472 1.06 30.07 8.06
CA GLY A 472 -0.06 30.83 8.60
C GLY A 472 -1.26 30.88 7.65
N GLN A 473 -2.28 31.62 8.03
CA GLN A 473 -3.48 31.87 7.23
C GLN A 473 -3.91 33.33 7.41
N GLU A 474 -4.42 33.96 6.35
CA GLU A 474 -4.79 35.38 6.34
C GLU A 474 -6.07 35.57 5.52
N THR A 475 -7.01 36.36 6.05
CA THR A 475 -8.22 36.76 5.34
C THR A 475 -7.94 38.00 4.50
N TYR A 476 -8.33 37.97 3.23
CA TYR A 476 -8.24 39.08 2.30
C TYR A 476 -9.63 39.55 1.91
N ASP A 477 -9.80 40.87 1.86
CA ASP A 477 -10.94 41.49 1.21
C ASP A 477 -10.74 41.42 -0.31
N LEU A 478 -11.64 40.72 -0.98
CA LEU A 478 -11.63 40.52 -2.43
C LEU A 478 -12.47 41.60 -3.15
N GLY A 479 -13.09 42.51 -2.39
CA GLY A 479 -13.89 43.60 -2.90
C GLY A 479 -15.38 43.27 -2.98
N THR A 480 -16.13 44.23 -3.52
CA THR A 480 -17.60 44.19 -3.58
C THR A 480 -18.06 44.07 -5.02
N PHE A 481 -18.93 43.09 -5.30
CA PHE A 481 -19.40 42.76 -6.64
C PHE A 481 -20.93 42.75 -6.69
N GLU A 482 -21.48 43.17 -7.83
CA GLU A 482 -22.89 42.92 -8.18
C GLU A 482 -22.97 41.52 -8.80
N LEU A 483 -23.64 40.60 -8.11
CA LEU A 483 -23.73 39.20 -8.50
C LEU A 483 -25.19 38.83 -8.80
N ALA A 484 -25.42 38.12 -9.90
CA ALA A 484 -26.72 37.55 -10.22
C ALA A 484 -27.04 36.35 -9.30
N ALA A 485 -28.26 35.85 -9.34
CA ALA A 485 -28.53 34.53 -8.76
C ALA A 485 -27.98 33.45 -9.71
N GLY A 486 -27.23 32.48 -9.19
CA GLY A 486 -26.64 31.40 -9.97
C GLY A 486 -25.16 31.19 -9.72
N ALA A 487 -24.49 30.54 -10.66
CA ALA A 487 -23.08 30.19 -10.57
C ALA A 487 -22.17 31.33 -11.04
N HIS A 488 -21.08 31.54 -10.31
CA HIS A 488 -20.05 32.55 -10.52
C HIS A 488 -18.67 31.91 -10.47
N ARG A 489 -17.67 32.58 -11.05
CA ARG A 489 -16.30 32.10 -11.15
C ARG A 489 -15.38 32.88 -10.24
N LEU A 490 -14.59 32.16 -9.44
CA LEU A 490 -13.40 32.68 -8.79
C LEU A 490 -12.17 32.13 -9.52
N THR A 491 -11.42 33.00 -10.18
CA THR A 491 -10.21 32.64 -10.92
C THR A 491 -8.97 33.16 -10.20
N ILE A 492 -8.02 32.27 -9.94
CA ILE A 492 -6.72 32.57 -9.34
C ILE A 492 -5.65 32.38 -10.42
N THR A 493 -4.92 33.44 -10.74
CA THR A 493 -3.85 33.43 -11.75
C THR A 493 -2.51 33.66 -11.11
N ILE A 494 -1.55 32.74 -11.27
CA ILE A 494 -0.19 32.95 -10.77
C ILE A 494 0.47 34.06 -11.59
N THR A 495 0.92 35.11 -10.92
CA THR A 495 1.61 36.25 -11.56
C THR A 495 3.10 36.26 -11.27
N GLY A 496 3.54 35.59 -10.20
CA GLY A 496 4.95 35.50 -9.84
C GLY A 496 5.17 34.83 -8.49
N ALA A 497 6.26 35.16 -7.84
CA ALA A 497 6.59 34.71 -6.49
C ALA A 497 7.44 35.77 -5.78
N ASN A 498 7.35 35.85 -4.46
CA ASN A 498 8.26 36.65 -3.64
C ASN A 498 9.71 36.23 -3.91
N ALA A 499 10.66 37.18 -3.82
CA ALA A 499 12.07 36.92 -4.08
C ALA A 499 12.67 35.86 -3.13
N GLN A 500 12.11 35.73 -1.93
CA GLN A 500 12.52 34.76 -0.91
C GLN A 500 11.76 33.42 -0.98
N ALA A 501 10.71 33.34 -1.80
CA ALA A 501 9.88 32.14 -1.88
C ALA A 501 10.63 30.97 -2.54
N LEU A 502 10.36 29.77 -2.05
CA LEU A 502 10.59 28.55 -2.82
C LEU A 502 9.62 28.56 -3.99
N ARG A 503 10.13 28.66 -5.22
CA ARG A 503 9.33 28.89 -6.44
C ARG A 503 8.52 27.67 -6.89
N ARG A 504 7.58 27.23 -6.05
CA ARG A 504 6.57 26.20 -6.32
C ARG A 504 5.22 26.79 -6.71
N HIS A 505 5.08 28.12 -6.58
CA HIS A 505 3.91 28.92 -6.95
C HIS A 505 2.59 28.35 -6.42
N MET A 506 2.58 27.93 -5.16
CA MET A 506 1.41 27.33 -4.56
C MET A 506 0.40 28.38 -4.10
N VAL A 507 -0.88 28.00 -4.03
CA VAL A 507 -1.96 28.77 -3.41
C VAL A 507 -2.83 27.81 -2.61
N GLY A 508 -3.27 28.22 -1.43
CA GLY A 508 -4.15 27.45 -0.57
C GLY A 508 -5.36 28.28 -0.20
N LEU A 509 -6.55 27.87 -0.65
CA LEU A 509 -7.82 28.52 -0.33
C LEU A 509 -8.51 27.74 0.79
N ASP A 510 -8.66 28.37 1.94
CA ASP A 510 -9.43 27.83 3.07
C ASP A 510 -10.93 27.99 2.78
N TYR A 511 -11.42 29.22 2.65
CA TYR A 511 -12.83 29.47 2.33
C TYR A 511 -13.04 30.77 1.55
N LEU A 512 -14.21 30.89 0.91
CA LEU A 512 -14.79 32.12 0.38
C LEU A 512 -16.04 32.49 1.18
N LYS A 513 -16.18 33.74 1.60
CA LYS A 513 -17.35 34.24 2.33
C LYS A 513 -17.96 35.43 1.59
N LEU A 514 -19.28 35.37 1.40
CA LEU A 514 -20.07 36.41 0.77
C LEU A 514 -20.95 37.06 1.83
N THR A 515 -20.83 38.38 1.98
CA THR A 515 -21.68 39.16 2.89
C THR A 515 -22.47 40.16 2.06
N PRO A 516 -23.81 40.21 2.17
CA PRO A 516 -24.60 41.26 1.54
C PRO A 516 -24.05 42.63 1.91
N ALA A 517 -23.79 43.47 0.91
CA ALA A 517 -23.32 44.84 1.10
C ALA A 517 -24.48 45.81 0.84
N GLU A 518 -24.60 46.84 1.69
CA GLU A 518 -25.52 47.94 1.43
C GLU A 518 -25.08 48.73 0.20
N ARG A 519 -26.04 49.44 -0.43
CA ARG A 519 -25.79 50.21 -1.66
C ARG A 519 -24.89 51.41 -1.42
#